data_AF-A0A5K4EQG7-F1
#
_entry.id   AF-A0A5K4EQG7-F1
#
_cell.length_a   1.000
_cell.length_b   1.000
_cell.length_c   1.000
_cell.angle_alpha   90.00
_cell.angle_beta   90.00
_cell.angle_gamma   90.00
#
_symmetry.space_group_name_H-M   'P 1'
#
loop_
_entity.id
_entity.type
_entity.pdbx_description
1 polymer ?
#
loop_
_entity_poly.entity_id
_entity_poly.type
_entity_poly.pdbx_seq_one_letter_code
_entity_poly.pdbx_strand_id
1 'polypeptide(L)'
;MLWNKWILRCLITFNAFYWITGCIALSVGIYEITYSDYHFLRGKYDLGLFTGSYVICSCGIFILISSPFGWAGILSRSRGISISFYIILVLNGICLLGCGIWLSKYSENIYIELNEMFDNLLKNYDEKRLMVNEETKFLNYIQYKFDCCGKLNVEDLFDRKPVIACGMKPTEKKCN
;
A
#
# COMPACT_ATOMS: atom_id res chain seq x y z
N MET A 1 0.12 -43.97 -12.11
CA MET A 1 -0.55 -42.65 -12.08
C MET A 1 0.19 -41.72 -13.04
N LEU A 2 -0.18 -41.75 -14.32
CA LEU A 2 0.41 -40.90 -15.37
C LEU A 2 -0.01 -39.45 -15.10
N TRP A 3 0.89 -38.65 -14.56
CA TRP A 3 0.70 -37.21 -14.51
C TRP A 3 0.61 -36.68 -15.95
N ASN A 4 -0.50 -36.03 -16.30
CA ASN A 4 -0.64 -35.35 -17.58
C ASN A 4 0.46 -34.28 -17.68
N LYS A 5 1.33 -34.40 -18.68
CA LYS A 5 2.46 -33.47 -18.91
C LYS A 5 1.98 -32.01 -19.01
N TRP A 6 0.74 -31.79 -19.45
CA TRP A 6 0.09 -30.49 -19.50
C TRP A 6 -0.12 -29.87 -18.11
N ILE A 7 -0.66 -30.65 -17.16
CA ILE A 7 -0.92 -30.18 -15.79
C ILE A 7 0.38 -29.76 -15.11
N LEU A 8 1.46 -30.53 -15.34
CA LEU A 8 2.79 -30.22 -14.84
C LEU A 8 3.30 -28.87 -15.30
N ARG A 9 3.20 -28.59 -16.60
CA ARG A 9 3.63 -27.32 -17.18
C ARG A 9 2.84 -26.15 -16.60
N CYS A 10 1.52 -26.28 -16.48
CA CYS A 10 0.67 -25.25 -15.89
C CYS A 10 1.07 -24.94 -14.43
N LEU A 11 1.32 -25.96 -13.62
CA LEU A 11 1.71 -25.76 -12.21
C LEU A 11 3.08 -25.09 -12.08
N ILE A 12 4.05 -25.45 -12.91
CA ILE A 12 5.38 -24.82 -12.90
C ILE A 12 5.26 -23.34 -13.29
N THR A 13 4.52 -23.05 -14.36
CA THR A 13 4.28 -21.67 -14.83
C THR A 13 3.55 -20.84 -13.78
N PHE A 14 2.50 -21.38 -13.16
CA PHE A 14 1.76 -20.70 -12.09
C PHE A 14 2.65 -20.38 -10.89
N ASN A 15 3.48 -21.33 -10.44
CA ASN A 15 4.42 -21.10 -9.33
C ASN A 15 5.48 -20.04 -9.67
N ALA A 16 5.92 -19.96 -10.94
CA ALA A 16 6.84 -18.91 -11.38
C ALA A 16 6.19 -17.53 -11.33
N PHE A 17 4.95 -17.39 -11.81
CA PHE A 17 4.20 -16.14 -11.66
C PHE A 17 3.99 -15.77 -10.18
N TYR A 18 3.62 -16.75 -9.35
CA TYR A 18 3.43 -16.53 -7.92
C TYR A 18 4.72 -16.01 -7.24
N TRP A 19 5.86 -16.62 -7.54
CA TRP A 19 7.16 -16.14 -7.04
C TRP A 19 7.48 -14.71 -7.51
N ILE A 20 7.28 -14.40 -8.79
CA ILE A 20 7.48 -13.04 -9.34
C ILE A 20 6.56 -12.03 -8.63
N THR A 21 5.29 -12.37 -8.40
CA THR A 21 4.38 -11.48 -7.67
C THR A 21 4.84 -11.25 -6.23
N GLY A 22 5.45 -12.25 -5.58
CA GLY A 22 6.10 -12.09 -4.28
C GLY A 22 7.27 -11.11 -4.32
N CYS A 23 8.13 -11.19 -5.34
CA CYS A 23 9.22 -10.22 -5.53
C CYS A 23 8.70 -8.79 -5.68
N ILE A 24 7.65 -8.61 -6.49
CA ILE A 24 7.05 -7.29 -6.74
C ILE A 24 6.43 -6.75 -5.44
N ALA A 25 5.62 -7.57 -4.74
CA ALA A 25 4.98 -7.19 -3.48
C ALA A 25 6.01 -6.80 -2.42
N LEU A 26 7.09 -7.58 -2.28
CA LEU A 26 8.18 -7.27 -1.35
C LEU A 26 8.89 -5.96 -1.74
N SER A 27 9.18 -5.77 -3.03
CA SER A 27 9.86 -4.56 -3.52
C SER A 27 9.03 -3.31 -3.27
N VAL A 28 7.72 -3.36 -3.57
CA VAL A 28 6.79 -2.26 -3.31
C VAL A 28 6.64 -2.02 -1.80
N GLY A 29 6.53 -3.09 -1.00
CA GLY A 29 6.46 -2.99 0.46
C GLY A 29 7.69 -2.31 1.07
N ILE A 30 8.89 -2.71 0.66
CA ILE A 30 10.15 -2.09 1.12
C ILE A 30 10.25 -0.65 0.64
N TYR A 31 9.93 -0.38 -0.63
CA TYR A 31 9.94 0.98 -1.18
C TYR A 31 9.03 1.91 -0.36
N GLU A 32 7.81 1.46 -0.06
CA GLU A 32 6.85 2.24 0.70
C GLU A 32 7.26 2.45 2.18
N ILE A 33 7.98 1.49 2.76
CA ILE A 33 8.49 1.61 4.12
C ILE A 33 9.71 2.55 4.17
N THR A 34 10.62 2.49 3.20
CA THR A 34 11.92 3.16 3.30
C THR A 34 12.00 4.48 2.55
N TYR A 35 11.41 4.56 1.36
CA TYR A 35 11.59 5.67 0.42
C TYR A 35 10.37 6.57 0.28
N SER A 36 9.26 6.18 0.89
CA SER A 36 8.06 6.99 0.89
C SER A 36 8.33 8.35 1.54
N ASP A 37 8.06 9.43 0.79
CA ASP A 37 8.19 10.84 1.22
C ASP A 37 7.38 11.18 2.49
N TYR A 38 6.57 10.24 2.97
CA TYR A 38 5.67 10.39 4.10
C TYR A 38 5.93 9.38 5.23
N HIS A 39 7.10 8.73 5.24
CA HIS A 39 7.57 7.90 6.37
C HIS A 39 7.50 8.63 7.72
N PHE A 40 7.74 9.94 7.74
CA PHE A 40 7.68 10.76 8.94
C PHE A 40 6.24 10.87 9.52
N LEU A 41 5.22 10.91 8.66
CA LEU A 41 3.82 11.02 9.09
C LEU A 41 3.35 9.77 9.82
N ARG A 42 3.96 8.61 9.54
CA ARG A 42 3.75 7.36 10.25
C ARG A 42 4.08 7.46 11.75
N GLY A 43 5.06 8.29 12.12
CA GLY A 43 5.45 8.47 13.52
C GLY A 43 4.57 9.43 14.31
N LYS A 44 3.80 10.29 13.61
CA LYS A 44 2.92 11.29 14.22
C LYS A 44 1.44 10.92 14.20
N TYR A 45 1.02 10.16 13.19
CA TYR A 45 -0.37 9.79 12.98
C TYR A 45 -0.49 8.27 13.01
N ASP A 46 -1.25 7.75 13.98
CA ASP A 46 -1.52 6.33 14.19
C ASP A 46 -2.57 5.83 13.17
N LEU A 47 -2.25 5.97 11.88
CA LEU A 47 -3.20 5.66 10.81
C LEU A 47 -3.11 4.19 10.44
N GLY A 48 -4.25 3.50 10.45
CA GLY A 48 -4.39 2.15 9.92
C GLY A 48 -3.96 2.01 8.45
N LEU A 49 -3.90 3.13 7.70
CA LEU A 49 -3.39 3.21 6.33
C LEU A 49 -1.93 2.76 6.21
N PHE A 50 -1.09 3.05 7.19
CA PHE A 50 0.33 2.67 7.18
C PHE A 50 0.57 1.19 7.49
N THR A 51 -0.42 0.53 8.09
CA THR A 51 -0.41 -0.93 8.31
C THR A 51 -0.38 -1.68 6.97
N GLY A 52 -0.94 -1.11 5.90
CA GLY A 52 -0.98 -1.73 4.57
C GLY A 52 0.40 -2.07 4.01
N SER A 53 1.39 -1.19 4.16
CA SER A 53 2.74 -1.45 3.62
C SER A 53 3.44 -2.60 4.35
N TYR A 54 3.26 -2.70 5.67
CA TYR A 54 3.81 -3.82 6.45
C TYR A 54 3.11 -5.13 6.12
N VAL A 55 1.79 -5.10 5.92
CA VAL A 55 1.00 -6.27 5.49
C VAL A 55 1.48 -6.74 4.13
N ILE A 56 1.56 -5.87 3.11
CA ILE A 56 2.03 -6.23 1.76
C ILE A 56 3.47 -6.75 1.79
N CYS A 57 4.36 -6.11 2.56
CA CYS A 57 5.74 -6.55 2.75
C CYS A 57 5.79 -7.97 3.37
N SER A 58 5.05 -8.20 4.46
CA SER A 58 5.00 -9.50 5.13
C SER A 58 4.44 -10.60 4.22
N CYS A 59 3.36 -10.33 3.48
CA CYS A 59 2.79 -11.24 2.49
C CYS A 59 3.82 -11.56 1.39
N GLY A 60 4.55 -10.55 0.89
CA GLY A 60 5.63 -10.75 -0.08
C GLY A 60 6.71 -11.73 0.41
N ILE A 61 7.14 -11.60 1.68
CA ILE A 61 8.11 -12.51 2.30
C ILE A 61 7.55 -13.94 2.36
N PHE A 62 6.30 -14.12 2.81
CA PHE A 62 5.68 -15.45 2.88
C PHE A 62 5.55 -16.09 1.50
N ILE A 63 5.18 -15.32 0.47
CA ILE A 63 5.11 -15.79 -0.92
C ILE A 63 6.49 -16.25 -1.39
N LEU A 64 7.54 -15.46 -1.15
CA LEU A 64 8.90 -15.79 -1.58
C LEU A 64 9.47 -17.02 -0.90
N ILE A 65 9.24 -17.18 0.41
CA ILE A 65 9.69 -18.35 1.16
C ILE A 65 8.91 -19.60 0.74
N SER A 66 7.59 -19.48 0.51
CA SER A 66 6.74 -20.63 0.19
C SER A 66 6.87 -21.12 -1.26
N SER A 67 7.14 -20.23 -2.23
CA SER A 67 7.16 -20.59 -3.66
C SER A 67 8.20 -21.65 -4.06
N PRO A 68 9.44 -21.67 -3.53
CA PRO A 68 10.39 -22.75 -3.78
C PRO A 68 9.88 -24.13 -3.37
N PHE A 69 9.02 -24.22 -2.33
CA PHE A 69 8.38 -25.48 -1.94
C PHE A 69 7.40 -25.98 -2.99
N GLY A 70 6.79 -25.08 -3.76
CA GLY A 70 5.95 -25.43 -4.91
C GLY A 70 6.74 -26.15 -6.00
N TRP A 71 7.91 -25.60 -6.40
CA TRP A 71 8.80 -26.27 -7.35
C TRP A 71 9.38 -27.57 -6.79
N ALA A 72 9.82 -27.57 -5.53
CA ALA A 72 10.36 -28.76 -4.87
C ALA A 72 9.31 -29.88 -4.74
N GLY A 73 8.06 -29.55 -4.43
CA GLY A 73 6.96 -30.52 -4.36
C GLY A 73 6.67 -31.17 -5.71
N ILE A 74 6.76 -30.39 -6.79
CA ILE A 74 6.61 -30.89 -8.16
C ILE A 74 7.79 -31.79 -8.56
N LEU A 75 9.03 -31.36 -8.29
CA LEU A 75 10.25 -32.07 -8.71
C LEU A 75 10.48 -33.37 -7.92
N SER A 76 10.24 -33.32 -6.60
CA SER A 76 10.41 -34.48 -5.71
C SER A 76 9.33 -35.55 -5.90
N ARG A 77 8.26 -35.26 -6.68
CA ARG A 77 7.06 -36.11 -6.80
C ARG A 77 6.43 -36.47 -5.43
N SER A 78 6.82 -35.77 -4.36
CA SER A 78 6.35 -36.01 -3.01
C SER A 78 5.01 -35.31 -2.82
N ARG A 79 3.99 -36.11 -2.48
CA ARG A 79 2.65 -35.60 -2.18
C ARG A 79 2.66 -34.69 -0.94
N GLY A 80 3.49 -35.00 0.06
CA GLY A 80 3.56 -34.23 1.31
C GLY A 80 3.97 -32.77 1.10
N ILE A 81 5.07 -32.54 0.37
CA ILE A 81 5.60 -31.19 0.12
C ILE A 81 4.61 -30.35 -0.71
N SER A 82 3.98 -30.96 -1.71
CA SER A 82 2.95 -30.28 -2.53
C SER A 82 1.69 -29.94 -1.72
N ILE A 83 1.27 -30.82 -0.81
CA ILE A 83 0.12 -30.57 0.08
C ILE A 83 0.43 -29.44 1.06
N SER A 84 1.62 -29.43 1.68
CA SER A 84 2.04 -28.35 2.56
C SER A 84 2.04 -26.99 1.86
N PHE A 85 2.57 -26.93 0.62
CA PHE A 85 2.52 -25.71 -0.18
C PHE A 85 1.07 -25.26 -0.47
N TYR A 86 0.19 -26.19 -0.84
CA TYR A 86 -1.23 -25.89 -1.07
C TYR A 86 -1.93 -25.34 0.18
N ILE A 87 -1.64 -25.90 1.37
CA ILE A 87 -2.19 -25.39 2.64
C ILE A 87 -1.73 -23.94 2.87
N ILE A 88 -0.45 -23.64 2.66
CA ILE A 88 0.08 -22.28 2.81
C ILE A 88 -0.61 -21.31 1.84
N LEU A 89 -0.84 -21.72 0.59
CA LEU A 89 -1.58 -20.92 -0.39
C LEU A 89 -3.01 -20.61 0.07
N VAL A 90 -3.73 -21.63 0.56
CA VAL A 90 -5.10 -21.46 1.05
C VAL A 90 -5.15 -20.52 2.25
N LEU A 91 -4.21 -20.66 3.19
CA LEU A 91 -4.11 -19.77 4.35
C LEU A 91 -3.86 -18.32 3.92
N ASN A 92 -2.95 -18.09 2.98
CA ASN A 92 -2.72 -16.74 2.42
C ASN A 92 -3.98 -16.19 1.75
N GLY A 93 -4.72 -17.02 1.02
CA GLY A 93 -6.00 -16.64 0.42
C GLY A 93 -7.03 -16.22 1.46
N ILE A 94 -7.17 -16.99 2.56
CA ILE A 94 -8.08 -16.66 3.66
C ILE A 94 -7.67 -15.34 4.33
N CYS A 95 -6.38 -15.15 4.59
CA CYS A 95 -5.87 -13.89 5.16
C CYS A 95 -6.16 -12.70 4.23
N LEU A 96 -5.91 -12.83 2.93
CA LEU A 96 -6.16 -11.77 1.96
C LEU A 96 -7.65 -11.42 1.85
N LEU A 97 -8.53 -12.42 1.86
CA LEU A 97 -9.98 -12.20 1.90
C LEU A 97 -10.40 -11.51 3.20
N GLY A 98 -9.83 -11.91 4.34
CA GLY A 98 -10.04 -11.25 5.63
C GLY A 98 -9.64 -9.78 5.61
N CYS A 99 -8.44 -9.47 5.08
CA CYS A 99 -7.97 -8.11 4.88
C CYS A 99 -8.89 -7.31 3.93
N GLY A 100 -9.35 -7.92 2.84
CA GLY A 100 -10.27 -7.27 1.90
C GLY A 100 -11.62 -6.91 2.53
N ILE A 101 -12.19 -7.83 3.32
CA ILE A 101 -13.44 -7.59 4.06
C ILE A 101 -13.23 -6.52 5.14
N TRP A 102 -12.11 -6.60 5.87
CA TRP A 102 -11.77 -5.61 6.89
C TRP A 102 -11.63 -4.21 6.29
N LEU A 103 -10.89 -4.09 5.18
CA LEU A 103 -10.72 -2.84 4.45
C LEU A 103 -12.05 -2.28 3.93
N SER A 104 -12.93 -3.13 3.41
CA SER A 104 -14.24 -2.71 2.93
C SER A 104 -15.11 -2.14 4.06
N LYS A 105 -15.14 -2.77 5.23
CA LYS A 105 -15.88 -2.25 6.39
C LYS A 105 -15.24 -1.03 7.01
N TYR A 106 -13.91 -0.97 7.04
CA TYR A 106 -13.17 0.14 7.63
C TYR A 106 -13.09 1.36 6.70
N SER A 107 -13.51 1.23 5.43
CA SER A 107 -13.45 2.31 4.44
C SER A 107 -14.09 3.61 4.94
N GLU A 108 -15.25 3.56 5.60
CA GLU A 108 -15.92 4.75 6.13
C GLU A 108 -15.12 5.43 7.25
N ASN A 109 -14.52 4.66 8.15
CA ASN A 109 -13.64 5.18 9.20
C ASN A 109 -12.32 5.73 8.65
N ILE A 110 -11.79 5.13 7.57
CA ILE A 110 -10.59 5.63 6.89
C ILE A 110 -10.83 7.05 6.39
N TYR A 111 -12.01 7.35 5.83
CA TYR A 111 -12.30 8.71 5.38
C TYR A 111 -12.30 9.72 6.54
N ILE A 112 -12.78 9.33 7.73
CA ILE A 112 -12.79 10.20 8.91
C ILE A 112 -11.35 10.44 9.40
N GLU A 113 -10.57 9.38 9.57
CA GLU A 113 -9.15 9.48 9.99
C GLU A 113 -8.31 10.27 8.99
N LEU A 114 -8.54 10.08 7.68
CA LEU A 114 -7.85 10.81 6.63
C LEU A 114 -8.20 12.31 6.68
N ASN A 115 -9.47 12.63 6.93
CA ASN A 115 -9.94 14.01 7.08
C ASN A 115 -9.36 14.69 8.33
N GLU A 116 -9.24 13.98 9.45
CA GLU A 116 -8.59 14.49 10.67
C GLU A 116 -7.10 14.70 10.48
N MET A 117 -6.42 13.77 9.78
CA MET A 117 -5.03 13.92 9.40
C MET A 117 -4.84 15.18 8.54
N PHE A 118 -5.70 15.37 7.54
CA PHE A 118 -5.64 16.53 6.66
C PHE A 118 -5.89 17.85 7.41
N ASP A 119 -6.84 17.86 8.35
CA ASP A 119 -7.08 19.03 9.23
C ASP A 119 -5.86 19.35 10.10
N ASN A 120 -5.19 18.33 10.64
CA ASN A 120 -3.99 18.52 11.45
C ASN A 120 -2.80 19.00 10.62
N LEU A 121 -2.65 18.49 9.39
CA LEU A 121 -1.67 18.98 8.42
C LEU A 121 -1.91 20.44 8.04
N LEU A 122 -3.18 20.85 7.87
CA LEU A 122 -3.57 22.25 7.66
C LEU A 122 -3.31 23.12 8.89
N LYS A 123 -3.63 22.65 10.09
CA LYS A 123 -3.41 23.42 11.34
C LYS A 123 -1.94 23.75 11.54
N ASN A 124 -1.07 22.76 11.35
CA ASN A 124 0.39 22.88 11.53
C ASN A 124 1.12 23.45 10.31
N TYR A 125 0.39 23.88 9.28
CA TYR A 125 0.95 24.49 8.09
C TYR A 125 1.65 25.80 8.45
N ASP A 126 2.98 25.79 8.40
CA ASP A 126 3.82 26.97 8.63
C ASP A 126 4.24 27.60 7.29
N GLU A 127 3.59 28.73 6.96
CA GLU A 127 3.84 29.53 5.75
C GLU A 127 5.29 30.01 5.62
N LYS A 128 6.02 30.15 6.73
CA LYS A 128 7.40 30.66 6.71
C LYS A 128 8.44 29.56 6.46
N ARG A 129 8.02 28.29 6.49
CA ARG A 129 8.90 27.11 6.40
C ARG A 129 8.41 26.08 5.39
N LEU A 130 7.95 26.58 4.24
CA LEU A 130 7.37 25.84 3.10
C LEU A 130 8.15 24.59 2.64
N MET A 131 9.49 24.58 2.80
CA MET A 131 10.39 23.50 2.36
C MET A 131 11.15 22.82 3.52
N VAL A 132 10.93 23.27 4.77
CA VAL A 132 11.67 22.79 5.95
C VAL A 132 10.79 21.89 6.81
N ASN A 133 9.48 22.13 6.83
CA ASN A 133 8.55 21.32 7.61
C ASN A 133 7.98 20.19 6.75
N GLU A 134 8.19 18.94 7.18
CA GLU A 134 7.86 17.74 6.40
C GLU A 134 6.34 17.58 6.19
N GLU A 135 5.52 18.10 7.11
CA GLU A 135 4.04 18.18 6.98
C GLU A 135 3.62 19.02 5.78
N THR A 136 4.28 20.17 5.60
CA THR A 136 4.03 21.11 4.51
C THR A 136 4.47 20.52 3.16
N LYS A 137 5.57 19.75 3.14
CA LYS A 137 6.04 19.05 1.93
C LYS A 137 5.04 17.96 1.50
N PHE A 138 4.54 17.17 2.45
CA PHE A 138 3.55 16.13 2.14
C PHE A 138 2.23 16.70 1.64
N LEU A 139 1.73 17.77 2.28
CA LEU A 139 0.49 18.43 1.85
C LEU A 139 0.60 18.95 0.42
N ASN A 140 1.73 19.59 0.07
CA ASN A 140 2.00 20.03 -1.30
C ASN A 140 2.10 18.84 -2.29
N TYR A 141 2.70 17.71 -1.88
CA TYR A 141 2.78 16.51 -2.72
C TYR A 141 1.40 15.92 -3.02
N ILE A 142 0.53 15.78 -2.01
CA ILE A 142 -0.85 15.32 -2.20
C ILE A 142 -1.58 16.25 -3.15
N GLN A 143 -1.56 17.55 -2.89
CA GLN A 143 -2.26 18.55 -3.69
C GLN A 143 -1.79 18.54 -5.15
N TYR A 144 -0.48 18.42 -5.40
CA TYR A 144 0.08 18.29 -6.75
C TYR A 144 -0.32 16.97 -7.42
N LYS A 145 -0.29 15.84 -6.70
CA LYS A 145 -0.58 14.52 -7.26
C LYS A 145 -2.06 14.31 -7.60
N PHE A 146 -2.95 14.85 -6.77
CA PHE A 146 -4.40 14.72 -6.93
C PHE A 146 -5.01 15.94 -7.65
N ASP A 147 -4.21 16.92 -8.07
CA ASP A 147 -4.68 18.15 -8.75
C ASP A 147 -5.82 18.82 -7.96
N CYS A 148 -5.63 18.91 -6.64
CA CYS A 148 -6.66 19.35 -5.70
C CYS A 148 -6.08 20.40 -4.74
N CYS A 149 -6.94 21.30 -4.25
CA CYS A 149 -6.51 22.40 -3.38
C CYS A 149 -7.43 22.57 -2.17
N GLY A 150 -6.87 22.32 -0.98
CA GLY A 150 -7.61 22.42 0.28
C GLY A 150 -8.58 21.27 0.53
N LYS A 151 -9.17 21.27 1.73
CA LYS A 151 -10.11 20.23 2.17
C LYS A 151 -11.49 20.45 1.57
N LEU A 152 -12.04 21.66 1.74
CA LEU A 152 -13.38 22.00 1.29
C LEU A 152 -13.36 22.99 0.13
N ASN A 153 -12.45 23.96 0.16
CA ASN A 153 -12.19 24.93 -0.90
C ASN A 153 -10.78 25.52 -0.75
N VAL A 154 -10.32 26.21 -1.80
CA VAL A 154 -9.10 27.02 -1.80
C VAL A 154 -9.11 28.05 -0.65
N GLU A 155 -10.31 28.50 -0.27
CA GLU A 155 -10.57 29.46 0.82
C GLU A 155 -10.03 29.00 2.18
N ASP A 156 -9.93 27.69 2.42
CA ASP A 156 -9.30 27.14 3.63
C ASP A 156 -7.80 27.51 3.72
N LEU A 157 -7.19 27.87 2.58
CA LEU A 157 -5.79 28.29 2.46
C LEU A 157 -5.66 29.77 2.10
N PHE A 158 -6.75 30.55 1.94
CA PHE A 158 -6.66 31.98 1.58
C PHE A 158 -6.09 32.85 2.70
N ASP A 159 -6.33 32.48 3.97
CA ASP A 159 -5.68 33.12 5.12
C ASP A 159 -4.19 32.76 5.21
N ARG A 160 -3.73 31.75 4.46
CA ARG A 160 -2.35 31.23 4.48
C ARG A 160 -1.69 31.26 3.10
N LYS A 161 -1.14 32.41 2.68
CA LYS A 161 -0.46 32.59 1.37
C LYS A 161 1.03 32.19 1.39
N PRO A 162 1.60 31.53 0.36
CA PRO A 162 0.99 30.71 -0.69
C PRO A 162 1.40 29.23 -0.61
N VAL A 163 0.45 28.34 -0.88
CA VAL A 163 0.66 26.94 -1.25
C VAL A 163 1.26 26.88 -2.66
N ILE A 164 2.51 26.44 -2.76
CA ILE A 164 3.24 26.31 -4.03
C ILE A 164 2.49 25.39 -5.01
N ALA A 165 1.73 24.42 -4.50
CA ALA A 165 1.02 23.42 -5.30
C ALA A 165 -0.29 23.93 -5.96
N CYS A 166 -0.99 24.93 -5.40
CA CYS A 166 -2.32 25.32 -5.88
C CYS A 166 -2.32 26.32 -7.05
N GLY A 167 -1.16 26.87 -7.42
CA GLY A 167 -1.06 27.89 -8.48
C GLY A 167 -1.87 29.17 -8.21
N MET A 168 -1.82 30.13 -9.13
CA MET A 168 -2.61 31.38 -9.05
C MET A 168 -4.06 31.22 -9.51
N LYS A 169 -4.41 30.09 -10.14
CA LYS A 169 -5.76 29.73 -10.58
C LYS A 169 -6.06 28.32 -10.08
N PRO A 170 -6.44 28.18 -8.81
CA PRO A 170 -6.78 26.89 -8.25
C PRO A 170 -8.04 26.37 -8.96
N THR A 171 -7.94 25.24 -9.64
CA THR A 171 -9.12 24.50 -10.04
C THR A 171 -9.85 24.08 -8.76
N GLU A 172 -11.16 24.34 -8.69
CA GLU A 172 -12.05 24.09 -7.54
C GLU A 172 -12.26 22.58 -7.24
N LYS A 173 -11.20 21.76 -7.32
CA LYS A 173 -11.25 20.34 -6.99
C LYS A 173 -10.86 20.14 -5.54
N LYS A 174 -11.78 19.56 -4.78
CA LYS A 174 -11.61 19.21 -3.36
C LYS A 174 -10.73 17.96 -3.26
N CYS A 175 -9.83 17.91 -2.27
CA CYS A 175 -8.96 16.75 -2.02
C CYS A 175 -9.66 15.59 -1.29
N ASN A 176 -11.00 15.49 -1.38
CA ASN A 176 -11.81 14.53 -0.63
C ASN A 176 -12.16 13.29 -1.47
#